data_AF-A0A1W9LA95-F1
#
_entry.id   AF-A0A1W9LA95-F1
#
_cell.length_a   1.000
_cell.length_b   1.000
_cell.length_c   1.000
_cell.angle_alpha   90.00
_cell.angle_beta   90.00
_cell.angle_gamma   90.00
#
_symmetry.space_group_name_H-M   'P 1'
#
loop_
_entity.id
_entity.type
_entity.pdbx_description
1 polymer ?
#
loop_
_entity_poly.entity_id
_entity_poly.type
_entity_poly.pdbx_seq_one_letter_code
_entity_poly.pdbx_strand_id
1 'polypeptide(L)'
;MRIYVRQQLKDQDRRYLTDQIMGYLKGRGKYSSTNPHRLFSQIHDAMNLILTGETSKQMYKRTGLKPHQLLRDYFPLDKLNRYSALSVCIGNLIIDGYKPEEAVQLGADIALPRPYQAEPIELVDPIKKLERQVLEKLLPKPLLGKQSGMN
;
A
#
# COMPACT_ATOMS: atom_id res chain seq x y z
N MET A 1 -12.17 -9.31 -3.16
CA MET A 1 -11.79 -8.56 -1.94
C MET A 1 -10.40 -7.93 -2.01
N ARG A 2 -9.30 -8.71 -2.16
CA ARG A 2 -7.92 -8.15 -2.22
C ARG A 2 -7.65 -7.12 -3.33
N ILE A 3 -8.17 -7.36 -4.54
CA ILE A 3 -8.07 -6.41 -5.67
C ILE A 3 -8.68 -5.05 -5.28
N TYR A 4 -9.89 -5.08 -4.70
CA TYR A 4 -10.63 -3.89 -4.28
C TYR A 4 -9.86 -3.09 -3.21
N VAL A 5 -9.41 -3.75 -2.14
CA VAL A 5 -8.64 -3.08 -1.07
C VAL A 5 -7.35 -2.47 -1.61
N ARG A 6 -6.66 -3.12 -2.55
CA ARG A 6 -5.48 -2.52 -3.16
C ARG A 6 -5.83 -1.30 -4.00
N GLN A 7 -6.94 -1.32 -4.74
CA GLN A 7 -7.40 -0.14 -5.50
C GLN A 7 -7.75 1.00 -4.56
N GLN A 8 -8.50 0.73 -3.49
CA GLN A 8 -8.80 1.66 -2.41
C GLN A 8 -7.51 2.30 -1.84
N LEU A 9 -6.55 1.47 -1.43
CA LEU A 9 -5.27 1.94 -0.91
C LEU A 9 -4.52 2.82 -1.92
N LYS A 10 -4.47 2.41 -3.19
CA LYS A 10 -3.72 3.13 -4.25
C LYS A 10 -4.35 4.47 -4.58
N ASP A 11 -5.66 4.48 -4.77
CA ASP A 11 -6.37 5.60 -5.39
C ASP A 11 -6.96 6.57 -4.36
N GLN A 12 -7.19 6.11 -3.12
CA GLN A 12 -7.78 6.90 -2.05
C GLN A 12 -6.83 7.05 -0.86
N ASP A 13 -6.62 6.01 -0.05
CA ASP A 13 -6.05 6.19 1.31
C ASP A 13 -4.60 6.69 1.30
N ARG A 14 -3.76 6.14 0.40
CA ARG A 14 -2.38 6.61 0.24
C ARG A 14 -2.33 8.03 -0.33
N ARG A 15 -3.23 8.34 -1.27
CA ARG A 15 -3.32 9.68 -1.86
C ARG A 15 -3.72 10.69 -0.81
N TYR A 16 -4.72 10.34 0.00
CA TYR A 16 -5.16 11.13 1.13
C TYR A 16 -4.02 11.47 2.08
N LEU A 17 -3.22 10.48 2.52
CA LEU A 17 -2.04 10.72 3.34
C LEU A 17 -1.05 11.69 2.67
N THR A 18 -0.71 11.46 1.40
CA THR A 18 0.23 12.34 0.69
C THR A 18 -0.31 13.75 0.54
N ASP A 19 -1.60 13.92 0.32
CA ASP A 19 -2.25 15.22 0.22
C ASP A 19 -2.19 15.97 1.56
N GLN A 20 -2.38 15.28 2.69
CA GLN A 20 -2.26 15.92 4.02
C GLN A 20 -0.82 16.32 4.33
N ILE A 21 0.17 15.51 3.97
CA ILE A 21 1.59 15.90 4.12
C ILE A 21 1.90 17.13 3.25
N MET A 22 1.39 17.19 2.01
CA MET A 22 1.54 18.39 1.17
C MET A 22 0.86 19.61 1.78
N GLY A 23 -0.36 19.45 2.29
CA GLY A 23 -1.10 20.50 2.99
C GLY A 23 -0.32 21.06 4.18
N TYR A 24 0.21 20.17 5.02
CA TYR A 24 1.06 20.53 6.16
C TYR A 24 2.31 21.33 5.75
N LEU A 25 3.03 20.87 4.72
CA LEU A 25 4.22 21.59 4.22
C LEU A 25 3.86 22.96 3.65
N LYS A 26 2.75 23.08 2.92
CA LYS A 26 2.26 24.35 2.36
C LYS A 26 1.85 25.32 3.46
N GLY A 27 1.07 24.86 4.44
CA GLY A 27 0.60 25.69 5.56
C GLY A 27 1.74 26.28 6.40
N ARG A 28 2.92 25.66 6.38
CA ARG A 28 4.13 26.18 7.07
C ARG A 28 5.11 26.92 6.15
N GLY A 29 4.77 27.16 4.89
CA GLY A 29 5.66 27.78 3.91
C GLY A 29 6.91 26.93 3.61
N LYS A 30 6.89 25.64 3.90
CA LYS A 30 8.04 24.72 3.75
C LYS A 30 8.01 23.89 2.47
N TYR A 31 6.93 23.97 1.69
CA TYR A 31 6.75 23.15 0.49
C TYR A 31 7.84 23.37 -0.56
N SER A 32 8.29 24.61 -0.77
CA SER A 32 9.35 24.95 -1.73
C SER A 32 10.76 24.66 -1.21
N SER A 33 10.97 24.66 0.10
CA SER A 33 12.28 24.45 0.75
C SER A 33 12.51 23.01 1.21
N THR A 34 11.47 22.17 1.19
CA THR A 34 11.53 20.76 1.57
C THR A 34 11.36 19.90 0.32
N ASN A 35 12.01 18.74 0.26
CA ASN A 35 11.71 17.74 -0.77
C ASN A 35 10.53 16.87 -0.28
N PRO A 36 9.29 17.11 -0.77
CA PRO A 36 8.11 16.37 -0.30
C PRO A 36 8.19 14.87 -0.60
N HIS A 37 8.83 14.48 -1.71
CA HIS A 37 9.02 13.07 -2.04
C HIS A 37 9.89 12.33 -1.04
N ARG A 38 10.94 13.00 -0.52
CA ARG A 38 11.78 12.42 0.54
C ARG A 38 10.95 12.18 1.81
N LEU A 39 10.13 13.15 2.21
CA LEU A 39 9.26 13.00 3.38
C LEU A 39 8.24 11.88 3.17
N PHE A 40 7.61 11.79 2.00
CA PHE A 40 6.71 10.66 1.69
C PHE A 40 7.41 9.31 1.82
N SER A 41 8.63 9.17 1.29
CA SER A 41 9.42 7.95 1.42
C SER A 41 9.74 7.62 2.87
N GLN A 42 10.09 8.61 3.68
CA GLN A 42 10.36 8.43 5.12
C GLN A 42 9.12 7.95 5.87
N ILE A 43 7.97 8.58 5.64
CA ILE A 43 6.70 8.18 6.26
C ILE A 43 6.31 6.76 5.83
N HIS A 44 6.43 6.43 4.54
CA HIS A 44 6.15 5.09 4.05
C HIS A 44 7.07 4.02 4.65
N ASP A 45 8.38 4.31 4.78
CA ASP A 45 9.31 3.39 5.42
C ASP A 45 9.06 3.25 6.92
N ALA A 46 8.64 4.31 7.61
CA ALA A 46 8.24 4.24 9.01
C ALA A 46 6.98 3.38 9.20
N MET A 47 5.97 3.54 8.35
CA MET A 47 4.79 2.68 8.34
C MET A 47 5.14 1.21 8.06
N ASN A 48 6.07 0.97 7.12
CA ASN A 48 6.56 -0.36 6.81
C ASN A 48 7.28 -1.00 8.01
N LEU A 49 8.15 -0.25 8.68
CA LEU A 49 8.84 -0.71 9.88
C LEU A 49 7.85 -1.11 10.99
N ILE A 50 6.81 -0.30 11.19
CA ILE A 50 5.75 -0.61 12.17
C ILE A 50 5.00 -1.89 11.78
N LEU A 51 4.61 -2.02 10.52
CA LEU A 51 3.79 -3.16 10.08
C LEU A 51 4.57 -4.46 9.97
N THR A 52 5.85 -4.37 9.58
CA THR A 52 6.60 -5.52 9.07
C THR A 52 7.99 -5.69 9.68
N GLY A 53 8.47 -4.72 10.46
CA GLY A 53 9.83 -4.70 10.98
C GLY A 53 10.89 -4.40 9.92
N GLU A 54 10.49 -4.01 8.69
CA GLU A 54 11.40 -3.81 7.56
C GLU A 54 11.08 -2.52 6.82
N THR A 55 12.11 -1.85 6.31
CA THR A 55 11.97 -0.80 5.29
C THR A 55 11.64 -1.39 3.92
N SER A 56 11.20 -0.56 2.98
CA SER A 56 10.97 -1.00 1.59
C SER A 56 12.22 -1.65 1.00
N LYS A 57 13.40 -1.05 1.24
CA LYS A 57 14.69 -1.56 0.74
C LYS A 57 15.03 -2.95 1.30
N GLN A 58 14.78 -3.17 2.58
CA GLN A 58 14.99 -4.49 3.21
C GLN A 58 14.04 -5.53 2.64
N MET A 59 12.77 -5.18 2.45
CA MET A 59 11.80 -6.08 1.81
C MET A 59 12.18 -6.46 0.39
N TYR A 60 12.61 -5.50 -0.46
CA TYR A 60 13.09 -5.80 -1.81
C TYR A 60 14.30 -6.75 -1.78
N LYS A 61 15.26 -6.51 -0.88
CA LYS A 61 16.43 -7.36 -0.72
C LYS A 61 16.06 -8.79 -0.31
N ARG A 62 15.14 -8.94 0.66
CA ARG A 62 14.71 -10.25 1.18
C ARG A 62 13.88 -11.04 0.18
N THR A 63 13.00 -10.37 -0.54
CA THR A 63 12.00 -11.02 -1.41
C THR A 63 12.50 -11.23 -2.84
N GLY A 64 13.58 -10.58 -3.23
CA GLY A 64 14.12 -10.64 -4.60
C GLY A 64 13.23 -9.94 -5.63
N LEU A 65 12.24 -9.15 -5.19
CA LEU A 65 11.43 -8.33 -6.10
C LEU A 65 12.30 -7.29 -6.80
N LYS A 66 12.00 -7.06 -8.08
CA LYS A 66 12.68 -6.05 -8.90
C LYS A 66 12.16 -4.65 -8.53
N PRO A 67 12.96 -3.58 -8.70
CA PRO A 67 12.57 -2.22 -8.31
C PRO A 67 11.29 -1.68 -8.98
N HIS A 68 10.94 -2.18 -10.18
CA HIS A 68 9.69 -1.80 -10.87
C HIS A 68 8.44 -2.54 -10.36
N GLN A 69 8.62 -3.61 -9.57
CA GLN A 69 7.52 -4.35 -8.96
C GLN A 69 7.12 -3.64 -7.67
N LEU A 70 5.86 -3.24 -7.54
CA LEU A 70 5.38 -2.50 -6.36
C LEU A 70 5.08 -3.48 -5.22
N LEU A 71 5.69 -3.32 -4.05
CA LEU A 71 5.50 -4.19 -2.88
C LEU A 71 4.01 -4.44 -2.54
N ARG A 72 3.19 -3.38 -2.55
CA ARG A 72 1.74 -3.48 -2.29
C ARG A 72 0.98 -4.43 -3.22
N ASP A 73 1.50 -4.71 -4.42
CA ASP A 73 0.85 -5.65 -5.35
C ASP A 73 1.04 -7.11 -4.91
N TYR A 74 1.95 -7.36 -3.97
CA TYR A 74 2.30 -8.67 -3.41
C TYR A 74 1.87 -8.82 -1.94
N PHE A 75 1.39 -7.76 -1.30
CA PHE A 75 0.95 -7.83 0.09
C PHE A 75 -0.34 -8.64 0.23
N PRO A 76 -0.47 -9.49 1.26
CA PRO A 76 -1.73 -10.15 1.58
C PRO A 76 -2.79 -9.13 2.04
N LEU A 77 -4.04 -9.58 2.07
CA LEU A 77 -5.20 -8.70 2.29
C LEU A 77 -5.15 -7.99 3.65
N ASP A 78 -4.77 -8.69 4.71
CA ASP A 78 -4.66 -8.15 6.06
C ASP A 78 -3.63 -7.02 6.13
N LYS A 79 -2.46 -7.19 5.50
CA LYS A 79 -1.41 -6.17 5.47
C LYS A 79 -1.84 -4.95 4.64
N LEU A 80 -2.57 -5.16 3.54
CA LEU A 80 -3.17 -4.05 2.77
C LEU A 80 -4.18 -3.26 3.61
N ASN A 81 -5.06 -3.94 4.34
CA ASN A 81 -6.04 -3.29 5.22
C ASN A 81 -5.36 -2.48 6.33
N ARG A 82 -4.36 -3.03 7.01
CA ARG A 82 -3.60 -2.32 8.06
C ARG A 82 -2.87 -1.10 7.49
N TYR A 83 -2.30 -1.23 6.29
CA TYR A 83 -1.64 -0.11 5.60
C TYR A 83 -2.62 1.01 5.25
N SER A 84 -3.81 0.63 4.77
CA SER A 84 -4.91 1.55 4.47
C SER A 84 -5.35 2.29 5.74
N ALA A 85 -5.64 1.56 6.82
CA ALA A 85 -6.04 2.14 8.10
C ALA A 85 -4.99 3.10 8.67
N LEU A 86 -3.71 2.73 8.65
CA LEU A 86 -2.62 3.62 9.03
C LEU A 86 -2.58 4.88 8.17
N SER A 87 -2.72 4.76 6.85
CA SER A 87 -2.67 5.91 5.94
C SER A 87 -3.74 6.95 6.29
N VAL A 88 -4.96 6.48 6.57
CA VAL A 88 -6.08 7.35 6.97
C VAL A 88 -5.84 7.97 8.34
N CYS A 89 -5.47 7.17 9.35
CA CYS A 89 -5.25 7.67 10.71
C CYS A 89 -4.13 8.72 10.77
N ILE A 90 -2.99 8.45 10.10
CA ILE A 90 -1.87 9.39 10.03
C ILE A 90 -2.29 10.66 9.30
N GLY A 91 -3.05 10.54 8.20
CA GLY A 91 -3.59 11.69 7.48
C GLY A 91 -4.46 12.58 8.37
N ASN A 92 -5.38 12.00 9.14
CA ASN A 92 -6.22 12.74 10.09
C ASN A 92 -5.39 13.45 11.16
N LEU A 93 -4.40 12.79 11.76
CA LEU A 93 -3.53 13.41 12.76
C LEU A 93 -2.73 14.60 12.19
N ILE A 94 -2.31 14.53 10.93
CA ILE A 94 -1.63 15.67 10.28
C ILE A 94 -2.59 16.85 10.13
N ILE A 95 -3.86 16.62 9.81
CA ILE A 95 -4.90 17.66 9.77
C ILE A 95 -5.06 18.30 11.15
N ASP A 96 -5.03 17.48 12.21
CA ASP A 96 -5.11 17.94 13.60
C ASP A 96 -3.84 18.68 14.08
N GLY A 97 -2.86 18.88 13.20
CA GLY A 97 -1.69 19.73 13.41
C GLY A 97 -0.42 19.01 13.86
N TYR A 98 -0.47 17.68 14.01
CA TYR A 98 0.71 16.89 14.34
C TYR A 98 1.73 16.90 13.20
N LYS A 99 3.03 16.85 13.54
CA LYS A 99 4.06 16.69 12.50
C LYS A 99 3.90 15.31 11.84
N PRO A 100 4.11 15.16 10.52
CA PRO A 100 3.99 13.87 9.84
C PRO A 100 4.76 12.74 10.53
N GLU A 101 5.98 12.99 10.99
CA GLU A 101 6.82 12.00 11.65
C GLU A 101 6.25 11.56 13.01
N GLU A 102 5.66 12.49 13.77
CA GLU A 102 5.00 12.23 15.06
C GLU A 102 3.67 11.48 14.87
N ALA A 103 2.92 11.85 13.83
CA ALA A 103 1.64 11.26 13.47
C ALA A 103 1.75 9.76 13.13
N VAL A 104 2.91 9.30 12.65
CA VAL A 104 3.11 7.87 12.32
C VAL A 104 2.94 6.98 13.55
N GLN A 105 3.63 7.29 14.65
CA GLN A 105 3.58 6.45 15.85
C GLN A 105 2.20 6.52 16.52
N LEU A 106 1.63 7.72 16.63
CA LEU A 106 0.27 7.90 17.18
C LEU A 106 -0.78 7.22 16.31
N GLY A 107 -0.64 7.28 14.99
CA GLY A 107 -1.54 6.62 14.06
C GLY A 107 -1.49 5.09 14.19
N ALA A 108 -0.32 4.52 14.44
CA ALA A 108 -0.16 3.09 14.71
C ALA A 108 -0.81 2.65 16.02
N ASP A 109 -0.63 3.46 17.05
CA ASP A 109 -1.21 3.27 18.37
C ASP A 109 -2.75 3.26 18.37
N ILE A 110 -3.37 3.91 17.38
CA ILE A 110 -4.83 3.97 17.14
C ILE A 110 -5.29 2.86 16.19
N ALA A 111 -4.59 2.66 15.08
CA ALA A 111 -5.07 1.81 13.98
C ALA A 111 -4.77 0.32 14.16
N LEU A 112 -3.80 -0.04 15.02
CA LEU A 112 -3.36 -1.42 15.18
C LEU A 112 -3.83 -2.00 16.53
N PRO A 113 -4.20 -3.31 16.58
CA PRO A 113 -4.61 -3.96 17.82
C PRO A 113 -3.43 -4.02 18.80
N ARG A 114 -3.67 -3.85 20.10
CA ARG A 114 -2.62 -3.95 21.13
C ARG A 114 -2.62 -5.34 21.80
N PRO A 115 -1.46 -5.98 21.99
CA PRO A 115 -0.16 -5.65 21.39
C PRO A 115 -0.11 -6.03 19.90
N TYR A 116 0.40 -5.13 19.05
CA TYR A 116 0.70 -5.47 17.66
C TYR A 116 2.16 -5.89 17.56
N GLN A 117 2.41 -7.05 16.96
CA GLN A 117 3.75 -7.52 16.66
C GLN A 117 4.05 -7.33 15.18
N ALA A 118 5.13 -6.61 14.91
CA ALA A 118 5.63 -6.45 13.56
C ALA A 118 6.19 -7.78 13.05
N GLU A 119 5.81 -8.17 11.84
CA GLU A 119 6.21 -9.44 11.24
C GLU A 119 6.55 -9.24 9.75
N PRO A 120 7.69 -9.78 9.27
CA PRO A 120 8.05 -9.71 7.86
C PRO A 120 6.90 -10.20 6.98
N ILE A 121 6.53 -9.43 5.96
CA ILE A 121 5.43 -9.81 5.09
C ILE A 121 5.83 -11.04 4.28
N GLU A 122 5.01 -12.07 4.35
CA GLU A 122 4.98 -13.17 3.39
C GLU A 122 4.28 -12.68 2.11
N LEU A 123 5.04 -12.61 1.03
CA LEU A 123 4.50 -12.17 -0.25
C LEU A 123 3.60 -13.25 -0.84
N VAL A 124 2.47 -12.81 -1.40
CA VAL A 124 1.56 -13.67 -2.16
C VAL A 124 1.64 -13.34 -3.65
N ASP A 125 0.96 -14.13 -4.47
CA ASP A 125 0.86 -13.91 -5.92
C ASP A 125 0.50 -12.44 -6.26
N PRO A 126 1.11 -11.86 -7.31
CA PRO A 126 0.85 -10.47 -7.68
C PRO A 126 -0.60 -10.25 -8.04
N ILE A 127 -1.15 -9.10 -7.67
CA ILE A 127 -2.55 -8.74 -7.94
C ILE A 127 -2.92 -8.86 -9.42
N LYS A 128 -2.01 -8.54 -10.35
CA LYS A 128 -2.26 -8.72 -11.79
C LYS A 128 -2.59 -10.17 -12.19
N LYS A 129 -1.97 -11.15 -11.54
CA LYS A 129 -2.27 -12.57 -11.76
C LYS A 129 -3.67 -12.90 -11.27
N LEU A 130 -4.06 -12.37 -10.11
CA LEU A 130 -5.40 -12.52 -9.55
C LEU A 130 -6.46 -11.84 -10.41
N GLU A 131 -6.20 -10.63 -10.92
CA GLU A 131 -7.08 -9.91 -11.86
C GLU A 131 -7.33 -10.74 -13.12
N ARG A 132 -6.27 -11.30 -13.70
CA ARG A 132 -6.39 -12.19 -14.86
C ARG A 132 -7.22 -13.43 -14.56
N GLN A 133 -7.00 -14.10 -13.42
CA GLN A 133 -7.78 -15.27 -13.03
C GLN A 133 -9.27 -14.96 -12.82
N VAL A 134 -9.60 -13.77 -12.32
CA VAL A 134 -11.00 -13.33 -12.19
C VAL A 134 -11.60 -13.08 -13.56
N LEU A 135 -10.89 -12.39 -14.46
CA LEU A 135 -11.35 -12.14 -15.82
C LEU A 135 -11.58 -13.44 -16.60
N GLU A 136 -10.65 -14.40 -16.53
CA GLU A 136 -10.77 -15.70 -17.19
C GLU A 136 -11.94 -16.55 -16.65
N LYS A 137 -12.36 -16.33 -15.40
CA LYS A 137 -13.55 -16.98 -14.82
C LYS A 137 -14.87 -16.31 -15.21
N LEU A 138 -14.84 -15.00 -15.46
CA LEU A 138 -16.03 -14.19 -15.82
C LEU A 138 -16.30 -14.20 -17.33
N LEU A 139 -15.26 -14.39 -18.14
CA LEU A 139 -15.40 -14.58 -19.59
C LEU A 139 -15.83 -16.03 -19.85
N PRO A 140 -16.93 -16.27 -20.59
CA PRO A 140 -17.24 -17.62 -21.03
C PRO A 140 -16.04 -18.15 -21.83
N LYS A 141 -15.61 -19.39 -21.56
CA LYS A 141 -14.63 -20.06 -22.41
C LYS A 141 -15.11 -19.88 -23.86
N PRO A 142 -14.27 -19.42 -24.81
CA PRO A 142 -14.66 -19.51 -26.19
C PRO A 142 -15.03 -20.98 -26.41
N LEU A 143 -16.25 -21.21 -26.89
CA LEU A 143 -16.59 -22.46 -27.54
C LEU A 143 -15.67 -22.52 -28.75
N LEU A 144 -14.41 -22.94 -28.53
CA LEU A 144 -13.56 -23.53 -29.54
C LEU A 144 -14.24 -24.85 -29.87
N GLY A 145 -15.37 -24.72 -30.58
CA GLY A 145 -16.01 -25.79 -31.28
C GLY A 145 -14.92 -26.41 -32.11
N LYS A 146 -14.70 -27.70 -31.85
CA LYS A 146 -14.01 -28.60 -32.74
C LYS A 146 -14.42 -28.23 -34.17
N GLN A 147 -13.50 -27.67 -34.95
CA GLN A 147 -13.52 -27.99 -36.37
C GLN A 147 -13.13 -29.46 -36.44
N SER A 148 -14.11 -30.32 -36.16
CA SER A 148 -14.09 -31.70 -36.56
C SER A 148 -13.87 -31.67 -38.06
N GLY A 149 -12.80 -32.31 -38.52
CA GLY A 149 -12.59 -32.52 -39.94
C GLY A 149 -13.84 -33.09 -40.58
N MET A 150 -14.23 -32.50 -41.70
CA MET A 150 -15.02 -33.19 -42.71
C MET A 150 -14.35 -32.87 -44.04
N ASN A 151 -13.61 -33.90 -44.49
CA ASN A 151 -13.31 -34.33 -45.86
C ASN A 151 -12.94 -33.29 -46.91
#